data_AF-A0AA96YKU2-F1
#
_entry.id   AF-A0AA96YKU2-F1
#
_cell.length_a   1.000
_cell.length_b   1.000
_cell.length_c   1.000
_cell.angle_alpha   90.00
_cell.angle_beta   90.00
_cell.angle_gamma   90.00
#
_symmetry.space_group_name_H-M   'P 1'
#
loop_
_entity.id
_entity.type
_entity.pdbx_description
1 polymer ?
#
loop_
_entity_poly.entity_id
_entity_poly.type
_entity_poly.pdbx_seq_one_letter_code
_entity_poly.pdbx_strand_id
1 'polypeptide(L)' 'MLPPDHPMYTDAVEALKRYHQAQADGVSGSELERLRLIAEHQFQAVTDYQLGALGGPTPRSH' A
#
# COMPACT_ATOMS: atom_id res chain seq x y z
N MET A 1 -6.54 13.40 -8.23
CA MET A 1 -6.40 13.43 -6.76
C MET A 1 -7.21 12.27 -6.22
N LEU A 2 -6.57 11.23 -5.69
CA LEU A 2 -7.30 10.13 -5.05
C LEU A 2 -7.94 10.68 -3.78
N PRO A 3 -9.26 10.53 -3.54
CA PRO A 3 -9.81 10.86 -2.24
C PRO A 3 -9.14 9.96 -1.18
N PRO A 4 -8.80 10.49 0.01
CA PRO A 4 -8.22 9.71 1.11
C PRO A 4 -9.14 8.57 1.59
N ASP A 5 -10.39 8.55 1.12
CA ASP A 5 -11.40 7.53 1.41
C ASP A 5 -11.27 6.27 0.53
N HIS A 6 -10.22 6.16 -0.30
CA HIS A 6 -10.05 4.95 -1.09
C HIS A 6 -9.57 3.79 -0.19
N PRO A 7 -10.25 2.62 -0.21
CA PRO A 7 -9.94 1.53 0.70
C PRO A 7 -8.50 1.03 0.59
N MET A 8 -7.87 1.09 -0.59
CA MET A 8 -6.44 0.74 -0.75
C MET A 8 -5.50 1.69 0.01
N TYR A 9 -5.82 2.98 0.11
CA TYR A 9 -4.99 3.93 0.86
C TYR A 9 -5.10 3.65 2.36
N THR A 10 -6.31 3.38 2.84
CA THR A 10 -6.54 2.97 4.23
C THR A 10 -5.77 1.70 4.56
N ASP A 11 -5.80 0.70 3.67
CA ASP A 11 -5.09 -0.57 3.87
C ASP A 11 -3.56 -0.40 3.87
N ALA A 12 -3.02 0.46 3.00
CA ALA A 12 -1.59 0.78 2.98
C ALA A 12 -1.13 1.49 4.27
N VAL A 13 -1.92 2.46 4.76
CA VAL A 13 -1.63 3.17 6.02
C VAL A 13 -1.73 2.24 7.22
N GLU A 14 -2.72 1.35 7.24
CA GLU A 14 -2.89 0.32 8.26
C GLU A 14 -1.70 -0.67 8.27
N ALA A 15 -1.23 -1.12 7.11
CA ALA A 15 -0.04 -1.97 6.99
C ALA A 15 1.23 -1.27 7.52
N LEU A 16 1.41 0.00 7.18
CA LEU A 16 2.55 0.80 7.67
C LEU A 16 2.50 1.00 9.19
N LYS A 17 1.30 1.26 9.75
CA LYS A 17 1.10 1.32 11.20
C LYS A 17 1.50 0.03 11.89
N ARG A 18 1.09 -1.13 11.35
CA ARG A 18 1.47 -2.44 11.92
C ARG A 18 2.97 -2.67 11.90
N TYR A 19 3.65 -2.30 10.81
CA TYR A 19 5.10 -2.35 10.73
C TYR A 19 5.79 -1.46 11.77
N HIS A 20 5.34 -0.21 11.96
CA HIS A 20 5.88 0.68 12.98
C HIS A 20 5.59 0.20 14.41
N GLN A 21 4.39 -0.35 14.65
CA GLN A 21 4.03 -0.94 15.93
C GLN A 21 4.93 -2.13 16.27
N ALA A 22 5.17 -3.01 15.30
CA ALA A 22 6.06 -4.15 15.45
C ALA A 22 7.50 -3.70 15.75
N GLN A 23 8.01 -2.68 15.04
CA GLN A 23 9.32 -2.08 15.37
C GLN A 23 9.35 -1.52 16.80
N ALA A 24 8.30 -0.82 17.22
CA ALA A 24 8.21 -0.22 18.55
C ALA A 24 8.12 -1.28 19.67
N ASP A 25 7.50 -2.42 19.38
CA ASP A 25 7.41 -3.58 20.26
C ASP A 25 8.74 -4.39 20.29
N GLY A 26 9.72 -4.04 19.45
CA GLY A 26 10.99 -4.72 19.34
C GLY A 26 10.96 -5.97 18.45
N VAL A 27 9.86 -6.20 17.72
CA VAL A 27 9.74 -7.27 16.74
C VAL A 27 10.78 -7.04 15.64
N SER A 28 11.63 -8.04 15.43
CA SER A 28 12.78 -7.98 14.54
C SER A 28 12.88 -9.28 13.72
N GLY A 29 13.59 -9.22 12.59
CA GLY A 29 13.80 -10.38 11.71
C GLY A 29 12.62 -10.63 10.77
N SER A 30 12.32 -11.92 10.52
CA SER A 30 11.41 -12.33 9.45
C SER A 30 10.00 -11.73 9.55
N GLU A 31 9.49 -11.52 10.77
CA GLU A 31 8.15 -10.93 10.95
C GLU A 31 8.14 -9.43 10.62
N LEU A 32 9.21 -8.72 10.99
CA LEU A 32 9.35 -7.31 10.66
C LEU A 32 9.54 -7.11 9.15
N GLU A 33 10.34 -7.96 8.51
CA GLU A 33 10.49 -7.97 7.05
C GLU A 33 9.18 -8.29 6.34
N ARG A 34 8.39 -9.23 6.85
CA ARG A 34 7.07 -9.54 6.28
C ARG A 34 6.14 -8.34 6.33
N LEU A 35 6.06 -7.66 7.47
CA LEU A 35 5.24 -6.45 7.63
C LEU A 35 5.70 -5.33 6.70
N ARG A 36 7.02 -5.18 6.52
CA ARG A 36 7.59 -4.22 5.57
C ARG A 36 7.16 -4.53 4.14
N LEU A 37 7.30 -5.78 3.69
CA LEU A 37 6.91 -6.21 2.34
C LEU A 37 5.42 -6.00 2.09
N ILE A 38 4.56 -6.27 3.08
CA ILE A 38 3.12 -6.02 2.98
C ILE A 38 2.86 -4.52 2.79
N ALA A 39 3.47 -3.65 3.61
CA ALA A 39 3.30 -2.21 3.46
C ALA A 39 3.78 -1.72 2.08
N GLU A 40 4.95 -2.19 1.63
CA GLU A 40 5.53 -1.81 0.33
C GLU A 40 4.64 -2.24 -0.85
N HIS A 41 4.10 -3.46 -0.81
CA HIS A 41 3.13 -3.96 -1.79
C HIS A 41 1.85 -3.11 -1.83
N GLN A 42 1.29 -2.75 -0.67
CA GLN A 42 0.08 -1.92 -0.61
C GLN A 42 0.32 -0.51 -1.17
N PHE A 43 1.49 0.09 -0.90
CA PHE A 43 1.87 1.36 -1.51
C PHE A 43 2.09 1.26 -3.02
N GLN A 44 2.67 0.16 -3.51
CA GLN A 44 2.77 -0.09 -4.95
C GLN A 44 1.39 -0.22 -5.59
N ALA A 45 0.45 -0.95 -4.98
CA ALA A 45 -0.92 -1.09 -5.49
C ALA A 45 -1.66 0.26 -5.54
N VAL A 46 -1.49 1.11 -4.53
CA VAL A 46 -2.04 2.48 -4.54
C VAL A 46 -1.42 3.31 -5.66
N THR A 47 -0.11 3.19 -5.89
CA THR A 47 0.60 3.92 -6.95
C THR A 47 0.17 3.46 -8.33
N ASP A 48 0.06 2.15 -8.55
CA ASP A 48 -0.45 1.55 -9.79
C ASP A 48 -1.89 2.00 -10.07
N TYR A 49 -2.75 1.97 -9.04
CA TYR A 49 -4.11 2.48 -9.14
C TYR A 49 -4.15 3.98 -9.46
N GLN A 50 -3.30 4.80 -8.82
CA GLN A 50 -3.20 6.22 -9.13
C GLN A 50 -2.73 6.45 -10.57
N LEU A 51 -1.75 5.70 -11.05
CA LEU A 51 -1.27 5.75 -12.44
C LEU A 51 -2.35 5.35 -13.43
N GLY A 52 -3.08 4.26 -13.18
CA GLY A 52 -4.19 3.82 -14.01
C GLY A 52 -5.38 4.79 -13.99
N ALA A 53 -5.72 5.34 -12.81
CA ALA A 53 -6.80 6.31 -12.65
C ALA A 53 -6.47 7.68 -13.24
N LEU A 54 -5.21 8.13 -13.16
CA LEU A 54 -4.73 9.37 -13.76
C LEU A 54 -4.42 9.23 -15.26
N GLY A 55 -4.23 8.01 -15.75
CA GLY A 55 -3.97 7.70 -17.16
C GLY A 55 -5.19 7.74 -18.09
N GLY A 56 -6.41 7.91 -17.56
CA GLY A 56 -7.64 7.84 -18.36
C GLY A 56 -7.92 6.43 -18.92
N PRO A 57 -9.15 6.15 -19.41
CA PRO A 57 -9.46 4.84 -19.99
C PRO A 57 -8.54 4.61 -21.18
N THR A 58 -7.53 3.74 -21.02
CA THR A 58 -6.92 3.12 -22.17
C THR A 58 -8.05 2.35 -22.86
N PRO A 59 -8.39 2.66 -24.13
CA PRO A 59 -9.33 1.83 -24.85
C PRO A 59 -8.72 0.44 -24.86
N ARG A 60 -9.40 -0.47 -24.18
CA ARG A 60 -9.17 -1.90 -24.23
C ARG A 60 -9.37 -2.30 -25.68
N SER A 61 -8.30 -2.26 -26.47
CA SER A 61 -8.29 -2.80 -27.83
C SER A 61 -8.53 -4.30 -27.70
N HIS A 62 -9.73 -4.68 -28.10
CA HIS A 62 -10.23 -6.03 -28.29
C HIS A 62 -9.50 -6.73 -29.44
#